data_AF-A0A1A9AL13-F1
#
_entry.id   AF-A0A1A9AL13-F1
#
_cell.length_a   1.000
_cell.length_b   1.000
_cell.length_c   1.000
_cell.angle_alpha   90.00
_cell.angle_beta   90.00
_cell.angle_gamma   90.00
#
_symmetry.space_group_name_H-M   'P 1'
#
loop_
_entity.id
_entity.type
_entity.pdbx_description
1 polymer ?
#
loop_
_entity_poly.entity_id
_entity_poly.type
_entity_poly.pdbx_seq_one_letter_code
_entity_poly.pdbx_strand_id
1 'polypeptide(L)'
;MFDQYATKESSAVTSSKTESYCDSFLNDHIFTHIGSPKEFCKKFKYLYNILRNISRKGKQDGEFDDNDCSFLNYWLNDNLRGVNADPTISIEHFYQKSKAADGKIFKSTLLDKKLYNIEKHDLENMRRLYDLYNIKSNISEAIAKEMGNEESISCLTYTKECFGKYRDAIIKCLGDCPHFYSVLTEFKRKFEKDLSPYTETSISCKNKELFELPDYGVVIKEDKSVKIIRNTSILVLFPVFGVIFMLIFSDKLIPISQQVLEKIKRTKNMLFGAGEKSNDLLSYTSDNDNIFGDHEEYSISYYSVRNY
;
A
#
# COMPACT_ATOMS: atom_id res chain seq x y z
N MET A 1 14.03 7.09 -17.33
CA MET A 1 14.83 7.92 -16.40
C MET A 1 15.15 7.11 -15.15
N PHE A 2 14.22 6.99 -14.19
CA PHE A 2 14.48 6.48 -12.83
C PHE A 2 15.11 5.08 -12.69
N ASP A 3 14.87 4.16 -13.63
CA ASP A 3 15.41 2.79 -13.67
C ASP A 3 16.92 2.69 -13.32
N GLN A 4 17.74 3.66 -13.73
CA GLN A 4 19.19 3.69 -13.49
C GLN A 4 19.62 4.40 -12.19
N TYR A 5 18.69 5.12 -11.55
CA TYR A 5 18.95 5.96 -10.38
C TYR A 5 18.51 5.28 -9.08
N ALA A 6 17.39 4.55 -9.10
CA ALA A 6 16.85 3.80 -7.96
C ALA A 6 17.91 2.97 -7.23
N THR A 7 18.60 2.07 -7.97
CA THR A 7 19.65 1.21 -7.42
C THR A 7 20.83 2.00 -6.83
N LYS A 8 21.11 3.20 -7.37
CA LYS A 8 22.20 4.07 -6.89
C LYS A 8 21.80 4.83 -5.64
N GLU A 9 20.56 5.28 -5.53
CA GLU A 9 20.03 5.86 -4.30
C GLU A 9 20.03 4.83 -3.16
N SER A 10 19.59 3.59 -3.41
CA SER A 10 19.66 2.52 -2.41
C SER A 10 21.09 2.28 -1.90
N SER A 11 22.10 2.40 -2.77
CA SER A 11 23.51 2.33 -2.35
C SER A 11 24.00 3.55 -1.53
N ALA A 12 23.33 4.70 -1.63
CA ALA A 12 23.61 5.87 -0.81
C ALA A 12 23.16 5.72 0.64
N VAL A 13 22.14 4.89 0.90
CA VAL A 13 21.65 4.60 2.25
C VAL A 13 22.69 3.84 3.07
N THR A 14 23.48 2.95 2.45
CA THR A 14 24.44 2.07 3.13
C THR A 14 25.85 2.65 3.29
N SER A 15 26.15 3.81 2.67
CA SER A 15 27.52 4.36 2.55
C SER A 15 27.77 5.64 3.36
N SER A 16 27.10 5.85 4.50
CA SER A 16 27.12 7.10 5.30
C SER A 16 28.45 7.42 6.04
N LYS A 17 29.58 6.84 5.61
CA LYS A 17 30.93 7.08 6.17
C LYS A 17 31.56 8.42 5.75
N THR A 18 30.89 9.22 4.93
CA THR A 18 31.37 10.55 4.51
C THR A 18 31.24 11.58 5.63
N GLU A 19 32.12 12.59 5.63
CA GLU A 19 31.97 13.76 6.51
C GLU A 19 30.81 14.65 6.05
N SER A 20 30.12 15.26 7.02
CA SER A 20 29.10 16.29 6.77
C SER A 20 29.77 17.55 6.22
N TYR A 21 29.30 18.04 5.08
CA TYR A 21 29.78 19.30 4.51
C TYR A 21 28.94 20.52 4.96
N CYS A 22 27.75 20.29 5.52
CA CYS A 22 26.77 21.34 5.79
C CYS A 22 26.82 21.88 7.22
N ASP A 23 27.90 21.61 7.95
CA ASP A 23 28.05 21.96 9.37
C ASP A 23 27.93 23.47 9.62
N SER A 24 28.18 24.31 8.61
CA SER A 24 27.99 25.77 8.64
C SER A 24 26.53 26.25 8.50
N PHE A 25 25.58 25.37 8.15
CA PHE A 25 24.17 25.73 7.94
C PHE A 25 23.15 24.70 8.46
N LEU A 26 23.52 23.84 9.42
CA LEU A 26 22.64 22.83 10.02
C LEU A 26 21.36 23.40 10.68
N ASN A 27 21.45 24.62 11.20
CA ASN A 27 20.36 25.32 11.89
C ASN A 27 19.44 26.10 10.93
N ASP A 28 19.64 25.96 9.62
CA ASP A 28 18.86 26.66 8.60
C ASP A 28 17.49 26.00 8.40
N HIS A 29 16.45 26.81 8.26
CA HIS A 29 15.05 26.40 8.10
C HIS A 29 14.79 25.44 6.92
N ILE A 30 15.70 25.37 5.94
CA ILE A 30 15.65 24.39 4.84
C ILE A 30 15.62 22.94 5.32
N PHE A 31 16.01 22.68 6.57
CA PHE A 31 16.00 21.36 7.19
C PHE A 31 14.76 21.07 8.06
N THR A 32 13.71 21.89 8.03
CA THR A 32 12.50 21.72 8.87
C THR A 32 11.89 20.31 8.85
N HIS A 33 11.90 19.62 7.70
CA HIS A 33 11.36 18.25 7.57
C HIS A 33 12.41 17.14 7.71
N ILE A 34 13.65 17.47 8.09
CA ILE A 34 14.79 16.55 8.13
C ILE A 34 15.20 16.24 9.58
N GLY A 35 14.89 15.02 10.04
CA GLY A 35 15.23 14.57 11.40
C GLY A 35 16.73 14.48 11.71
N SER A 36 17.61 14.40 10.70
CA SER A 36 19.06 14.50 10.87
C SER A 36 19.71 15.21 9.68
N PRO A 37 19.95 16.53 9.79
CA PRO A 37 20.54 17.32 8.69
C PRO A 37 21.92 16.81 8.27
N LYS A 38 22.77 16.42 9.23
CA LYS A 38 24.09 15.84 8.95
C LYS A 38 24.01 14.59 8.07
N GLU A 39 23.14 13.64 8.41
CA GLU A 39 22.99 12.41 7.63
C GLU A 39 22.35 12.66 6.25
N PHE A 40 21.43 13.62 6.15
CA PHE A 40 20.90 14.08 4.86
C PHE A 40 22.02 14.63 3.96
N CYS A 41 22.87 15.52 4.48
CA CYS A 41 23.99 16.09 3.73
C CYS A 41 24.99 15.03 3.29
N LYS A 42 25.32 14.05 4.15
CA LYS A 42 26.17 12.91 3.78
C LYS A 42 25.58 12.12 2.60
N LYS A 43 24.29 11.76 2.68
CA LYS A 43 23.57 11.06 1.62
C LYS A 43 23.56 11.86 0.31
N PHE A 44 23.25 13.15 0.37
CA PHE A 44 23.29 14.02 -0.80
C PHE A 44 24.68 14.13 -1.42
N LYS A 45 25.73 14.33 -0.62
CA LYS A 45 27.14 14.39 -1.09
C LYS A 45 27.58 13.09 -1.76
N TYR A 46 27.19 11.95 -1.19
CA TYR A 46 27.45 10.64 -1.79
C TYR A 46 26.68 10.44 -3.11
N LEU A 47 25.38 10.75 -3.12
CA LEU A 47 24.54 10.65 -4.31
C LEU A 47 25.07 11.55 -5.44
N TYR A 48 25.32 12.83 -5.15
CA TYR A 48 25.93 13.79 -6.07
C TYR A 48 27.23 13.25 -6.69
N ASN A 49 28.12 12.67 -5.89
CA ASN A 49 29.38 12.08 -6.35
C ASN A 49 29.19 10.82 -7.21
N ILE A 50 28.24 9.93 -6.87
CA ILE A 50 27.90 8.81 -7.75
C ILE A 50 27.41 9.35 -9.08
N LEU A 51 26.34 10.17 -9.07
CA LEU A 51 25.65 10.57 -10.30
C LEU A 51 26.60 11.29 -11.25
N ARG A 52 27.45 12.19 -10.75
CA ARG A 52 28.50 12.87 -11.50
C ARG A 52 29.44 11.91 -12.24
N ASN A 53 29.73 10.74 -11.66
CA ASN A 53 30.67 9.76 -12.18
C ASN A 53 29.97 8.51 -12.78
N ILE A 54 28.64 8.53 -13.00
CA ILE A 54 27.97 7.45 -13.75
C ILE A 54 28.37 7.57 -15.22
N SER A 55 29.08 6.55 -15.70
CA SER A 55 29.30 6.34 -17.13
C SER A 55 27.98 5.94 -17.82
N ARG A 56 27.59 6.69 -18.87
CA ARG A 56 26.50 6.35 -19.78
C ARG A 56 26.90 6.65 -21.22
N LYS A 57 26.30 5.95 -22.18
CA LYS A 57 26.47 6.24 -23.60
C LYS A 57 26.04 7.69 -23.90
N GLY A 58 26.97 8.50 -24.39
CA GLY A 58 26.73 9.92 -24.73
C GLY A 58 26.90 10.90 -23.57
N LYS A 59 27.30 10.45 -22.38
CA LYS A 59 27.60 11.31 -21.24
C LYS A 59 29.12 11.45 -21.05
N GLN A 60 29.57 12.68 -20.80
CA GLN A 60 30.95 12.98 -20.41
C GLN A 60 31.21 12.61 -18.94
N ASP A 61 32.34 11.96 -18.66
CA ASP A 61 32.70 11.58 -17.29
C ASP A 61 33.01 12.80 -16.42
N GLY A 62 32.66 12.71 -15.13
CA GLY A 62 32.84 13.79 -14.17
C GLY A 62 31.90 14.99 -14.36
N GLU A 63 30.87 14.89 -15.19
CA GLU A 63 29.86 15.93 -15.46
C GLU A 63 28.42 15.42 -15.21
N PHE A 64 27.45 16.33 -15.24
CA PHE A 64 26.02 15.99 -15.13
C PHE A 64 25.36 16.15 -16.50
N ASP A 65 24.48 15.20 -16.85
CA ASP A 65 23.56 15.36 -17.97
C ASP A 65 22.19 15.89 -17.49
N ASP A 66 21.29 16.21 -18.44
CA ASP A 66 19.92 16.65 -18.12
C ASP A 66 19.11 15.63 -17.30
N ASN A 67 19.40 14.33 -17.44
CA ASN A 67 18.71 13.30 -16.66
C ASN A 67 19.18 13.30 -15.21
N ASP A 68 20.48 13.48 -14.97
CA ASP A 68 21.04 13.59 -13.62
C ASP A 68 20.52 14.83 -12.91
N CYS A 69 20.44 15.97 -13.61
CA CYS A 69 19.85 17.18 -13.07
C CYS A 69 18.36 17.01 -12.76
N SER A 70 17.59 16.38 -13.64
CA SER A 70 16.17 16.10 -13.40
C SER A 70 15.96 15.15 -12.22
N PHE A 71 16.78 14.10 -12.09
CA PHE A 71 16.73 13.20 -10.95
C PHE A 71 17.14 13.87 -9.64
N LEU A 72 18.23 14.65 -9.62
CA LEU A 72 18.63 15.40 -8.42
C LEU A 72 17.58 16.43 -8.03
N ASN A 73 16.92 17.07 -9.00
CA ASN A 73 15.81 17.97 -8.74
C ASN A 73 14.65 17.24 -8.08
N TYR A 74 14.20 16.11 -8.65
CA TYR A 74 13.19 15.24 -8.04
C TYR A 74 13.59 14.83 -6.61
N TRP A 75 14.79 14.28 -6.44
CA TRP A 75 15.27 13.73 -5.18
C TRP A 75 15.30 14.78 -4.07
N LEU A 76 15.81 15.98 -4.36
CA LEU A 76 15.83 17.10 -3.42
C LEU A 76 14.41 17.60 -3.10
N ASN A 77 13.53 17.72 -4.09
CA ASN A 77 12.14 18.11 -3.86
C ASN A 77 11.39 17.10 -2.97
N ASP A 78 11.59 15.80 -3.21
CA ASP A 78 10.93 14.74 -2.45
C ASP A 78 11.45 14.67 -1.00
N ASN A 79 12.77 14.63 -0.84
CA ASN A 79 13.39 14.38 0.46
C ASN A 79 13.53 15.64 1.33
N LEU A 80 13.80 16.83 0.76
CA LEU A 80 14.04 18.05 1.54
C LEU A 80 12.74 18.81 1.89
N ARG A 81 11.79 18.91 0.94
CA ARG A 81 10.52 19.62 1.13
C ARG A 81 9.43 18.72 1.77
N GLY A 82 9.75 17.46 2.02
CA GLY A 82 8.90 16.50 2.71
C GLY A 82 7.60 16.13 1.97
N VAL A 83 6.77 15.35 2.65
CA VAL A 83 5.51 14.79 2.08
C VAL A 83 4.60 15.89 1.53
N ASN A 84 4.51 17.04 2.20
CA ASN A 84 3.63 18.14 1.81
C ASN A 84 4.17 19.04 0.69
N ALA A 85 5.40 18.81 0.21
CA ALA A 85 6.08 19.66 -0.77
C ALA A 85 6.14 21.13 -0.30
N ASP A 86 6.67 21.35 0.91
CA ASP A 86 6.71 22.66 1.56
C ASP A 86 7.23 23.76 0.61
N PRO A 87 6.42 24.79 0.29
CA PRO A 87 6.81 25.84 -0.66
C PRO A 87 7.82 26.83 -0.07
N THR A 88 8.00 26.89 1.26
CA THR A 88 8.95 27.80 1.92
C THR A 88 10.40 27.36 1.76
N ILE A 89 10.63 26.05 1.60
CA ILE A 89 11.96 25.47 1.44
C ILE A 89 12.37 25.52 -0.04
N SER A 90 13.40 26.30 -0.35
CA SER A 90 13.94 26.44 -1.71
C SER A 90 15.07 25.45 -2.01
N ILE A 91 14.89 24.64 -3.05
CA ILE A 91 15.89 23.68 -3.54
C ILE A 91 17.12 24.40 -4.12
N GLU A 92 16.90 25.52 -4.81
CA GLU A 92 17.99 26.37 -5.31
C GLU A 92 18.80 26.95 -4.14
N HIS A 93 18.14 27.45 -3.09
CA HIS A 93 18.81 28.01 -1.92
C HIS A 93 19.65 26.96 -1.18
N PHE A 94 19.11 25.74 -1.01
CA PHE A 94 19.88 24.61 -0.49
C PHE A 94 21.14 24.33 -1.33
N TYR A 95 21.04 24.35 -2.67
CA TYR A 95 22.21 24.13 -3.52
C TYR A 95 23.24 25.26 -3.41
N GLN A 96 22.83 26.53 -3.36
CA GLN A 96 23.77 27.64 -3.15
C GLN A 96 24.46 27.59 -1.77
N LYS A 97 23.75 27.20 -0.70
CA LYS A 97 24.35 26.94 0.61
C LYS A 97 25.39 25.81 0.55
N SER A 98 25.09 24.75 -0.21
CA SER A 98 26.01 23.63 -0.44
C SER A 98 27.28 24.06 -1.19
N LYS A 99 27.14 24.88 -2.22
CA LYS A 99 28.26 25.49 -2.97
C LYS A 99 29.10 26.42 -2.09
N ALA A 100 28.48 27.20 -1.21
CA ALA A 100 29.19 28.07 -0.28
C ALA A 100 29.99 27.27 0.78
N ALA A 101 29.50 26.10 1.20
CA ALA A 101 30.16 25.26 2.19
C ALA A 101 31.25 24.35 1.60
N ASP A 102 31.06 23.77 0.41
CA ASP A 102 32.03 22.86 -0.24
C ASP A 102 32.05 23.06 -1.78
N GLY A 103 32.43 24.26 -2.20
CA GLY A 103 32.50 24.65 -3.62
C GLY A 103 33.55 23.89 -4.47
N LYS A 104 34.39 23.05 -3.84
CA LYS A 104 35.28 22.13 -4.56
C LYS A 104 34.50 20.93 -5.13
N ILE A 105 33.51 20.46 -4.39
CA ILE A 105 32.62 19.36 -4.79
C ILE A 105 31.40 19.90 -5.54
N PHE A 106 30.70 20.86 -4.95
CA PHE A 106 29.50 21.47 -5.51
C PHE A 106 29.90 22.62 -6.46
N LYS A 107 30.11 22.28 -7.74
CA LYS A 107 30.60 23.21 -8.77
C LYS A 107 29.82 23.16 -10.10
N SER A 108 28.67 22.49 -10.14
CA SER A 108 27.90 22.30 -11.38
C SER A 108 27.06 23.53 -11.72
N THR A 109 27.47 24.25 -12.75
CA THR A 109 26.72 25.37 -13.33
C THR A 109 25.48 24.93 -14.12
N LEU A 110 25.36 23.63 -14.42
CA LEU A 110 24.13 23.06 -14.99
C LEU A 110 23.07 22.88 -13.91
N LEU A 111 23.45 22.41 -12.71
CA LEU A 111 22.52 22.27 -11.58
C LEU A 111 21.97 23.63 -11.13
N ASP A 112 22.78 24.69 -11.15
CA ASP A 112 22.33 26.08 -10.91
C ASP A 112 21.14 26.50 -11.80
N LYS A 113 20.98 25.90 -12.99
CA LYS A 113 19.93 26.23 -13.97
C LYS A 113 18.77 25.22 -14.00
N LYS A 114 18.90 24.10 -13.29
CA LYS A 114 18.02 22.92 -13.42
C LYS A 114 17.40 22.48 -12.10
N LEU A 115 17.87 23.02 -10.97
CA LEU A 115 17.28 22.82 -9.66
C LEU A 115 16.23 23.91 -9.39
N TYR A 116 15.00 23.49 -9.09
CA TYR A 116 13.85 24.37 -8.84
C TYR A 116 12.80 23.66 -7.97
N ASN A 117 11.91 24.42 -7.36
CA ASN A 117 10.80 23.86 -6.59
C ASN A 117 9.74 23.28 -7.54
N ILE A 118 9.62 21.95 -7.61
CA ILE A 118 8.59 21.24 -8.39
C ILE A 118 7.23 21.49 -7.74
N GLU A 119 6.17 21.70 -8.53
CA GLU A 119 4.82 21.86 -7.96
C GLU A 119 4.37 20.59 -7.23
N LYS A 120 3.53 20.76 -6.18
CA LYS A 120 3.10 19.62 -5.35
C LYS A 120 2.42 18.52 -6.18
N HIS A 121 1.58 18.91 -7.14
CA HIS A 121 0.81 17.98 -7.96
C HIS A 121 1.73 17.15 -8.88
N ASP A 122 2.71 17.80 -9.54
CA ASP A 122 3.75 17.14 -10.31
C ASP A 122 4.64 16.26 -9.44
N LEU A 123 5.05 16.72 -8.27
CA LEU A 123 5.89 15.93 -7.36
C LEU A 123 5.17 14.66 -6.88
N GLU A 124 3.87 14.73 -6.60
CA GLU A 124 3.04 13.54 -6.30
C GLU A 124 2.98 12.56 -7.47
N ASN A 125 2.88 13.06 -8.71
CA ASN A 125 2.94 12.22 -9.91
C ASN A 125 4.34 11.58 -10.09
N MET A 126 5.41 12.34 -9.89
CA MET A 126 6.79 11.85 -9.96
C MET A 126 7.07 10.80 -8.88
N ARG A 127 6.55 10.96 -7.66
CA ARG A 127 6.62 9.96 -6.58
C ARG A 127 6.00 8.63 -6.99
N ARG A 128 4.79 8.66 -7.57
CA ARG A 128 4.11 7.46 -8.08
C ARG A 128 4.92 6.75 -9.15
N LEU A 129 5.50 7.52 -10.07
CA LEU A 129 6.36 6.98 -11.12
C LEU A 129 7.66 6.40 -10.55
N TYR A 130 8.27 7.05 -9.56
CA TYR A 130 9.49 6.57 -8.92
C TYR A 130 9.25 5.23 -8.19
N ASP A 131 8.16 5.14 -7.43
CA ASP A 131 7.70 3.92 -6.76
C ASP A 131 7.49 2.75 -7.77
N LEU A 132 6.88 3.02 -8.92
CA LEU A 132 6.74 2.04 -10.01
C LEU A 132 8.09 1.54 -10.56
N TYR A 133 9.07 2.43 -10.75
CA TYR A 133 10.42 2.02 -11.17
C TYR A 133 11.17 1.24 -10.07
N ASN A 134 10.96 1.58 -8.78
CA ASN A 134 11.53 0.81 -7.67
C ASN A 134 10.97 -0.62 -7.63
N ILE A 135 9.65 -0.79 -7.80
CA ILE A 135 9.04 -2.12 -7.86
C ILE A 135 9.52 -2.89 -9.10
N LYS A 136 9.65 -2.26 -10.27
CA LYS A 136 10.27 -2.86 -11.47
C LYS A 136 11.69 -3.36 -11.18
N SER A 137 12.50 -2.59 -10.43
CA SER A 137 13.83 -3.02 -10.00
C SER A 137 13.76 -4.24 -9.08
N ASN A 138 12.83 -4.26 -8.12
CA ASN A 138 12.66 -5.39 -7.20
C ASN A 138 12.22 -6.68 -7.91
N ILE A 139 11.33 -6.58 -8.92
CA ILE A 139 10.96 -7.71 -9.79
C ILE A 139 12.18 -8.22 -10.57
N SER A 140 12.98 -7.31 -11.14
CA SER A 140 14.21 -7.65 -11.88
C SER A 140 15.22 -8.38 -10.97
N GLU A 141 15.41 -7.92 -9.74
CA GLU A 141 16.27 -8.57 -8.74
C GLU A 141 15.73 -9.95 -8.33
N ALA A 142 14.41 -10.07 -8.12
CA ALA A 142 13.77 -11.34 -7.78
C ALA A 142 13.96 -12.41 -8.88
N ILE A 143 13.87 -12.01 -10.15
CA ILE A 143 14.15 -12.89 -11.31
C ILE A 143 15.62 -13.28 -11.35
N ALA A 144 16.54 -12.32 -11.15
CA ALA A 144 17.97 -12.58 -11.19
C ALA A 144 18.43 -13.56 -10.09
N LYS A 145 17.86 -13.45 -8.88
CA LYS A 145 18.12 -14.38 -7.77
C LYS A 145 17.60 -15.79 -8.04
N GLU A 146 16.40 -15.90 -8.62
CA GLU A 146 15.84 -17.19 -9.01
C GLU A 146 16.75 -17.91 -10.03
N MET A 147 17.25 -17.19 -11.03
CA MET A 147 18.21 -17.70 -12.01
C MET A 147 19.57 -18.08 -11.39
N GLY A 148 19.89 -17.53 -10.22
CA GLY A 148 21.05 -17.90 -9.40
C GLY A 148 20.86 -19.16 -8.54
N ASN A 149 19.67 -19.80 -8.59
CA ASN A 149 19.22 -20.87 -7.69
C ASN A 149 18.98 -20.43 -6.24
N GLU A 150 18.68 -19.16 -5.98
CA GLU A 150 18.17 -18.70 -4.69
C GLU A 150 16.63 -18.83 -4.63
N GLU A 151 16.08 -19.14 -3.45
CA GLU A 151 14.63 -19.26 -3.25
C GLU A 151 13.93 -17.90 -3.38
N SER A 152 13.24 -17.68 -4.51
CA SER A 152 12.61 -16.40 -4.86
C SER A 152 11.08 -16.50 -4.85
N ILE A 153 10.46 -16.26 -3.69
CA ILE A 153 8.99 -16.19 -3.55
C ILE A 153 8.46 -14.77 -3.92
N SER A 154 9.36 -13.81 -4.15
CA SER A 154 9.04 -12.38 -4.16
C SER A 154 8.52 -11.82 -5.49
N CYS A 155 8.82 -12.43 -6.64
CA CYS A 155 8.44 -11.88 -7.95
C CYS A 155 6.93 -11.64 -8.09
N LEU A 156 6.10 -12.67 -7.84
CA LEU A 156 4.64 -12.55 -7.96
C LEU A 156 4.06 -11.47 -7.05
N THR A 157 4.63 -11.31 -5.85
CA THR A 157 4.22 -10.28 -4.87
C THR A 157 4.51 -8.88 -5.40
N TYR A 158 5.74 -8.61 -5.85
CA TYR A 158 6.10 -7.32 -6.44
C TYR A 158 5.34 -7.05 -7.75
N THR A 159 5.06 -8.07 -8.57
CA THR A 159 4.31 -7.89 -9.82
C THR A 159 2.85 -7.50 -9.53
N LYS A 160 2.20 -8.13 -8.54
CA LYS A 160 0.88 -7.71 -8.05
C LYS A 160 0.88 -6.29 -7.50
N GLU A 161 1.92 -5.93 -6.74
CA GLU A 161 2.09 -4.56 -6.21
C GLU A 161 2.23 -3.53 -7.34
N CYS A 162 3.08 -3.81 -8.34
CA CYS A 162 3.28 -2.97 -9.52
C CYS A 162 1.97 -2.74 -10.28
N PHE A 163 1.24 -3.81 -10.59
CA PHE A 163 -0.05 -3.76 -11.28
C PHE A 163 -1.08 -2.90 -10.51
N GLY A 164 -1.16 -3.09 -9.19
CA GLY A 164 -2.00 -2.29 -8.30
C GLY A 164 -1.63 -0.80 -8.31
N LYS A 165 -0.34 -0.47 -8.04
CA LYS A 165 0.14 0.91 -7.99
C LYS A 165 0.05 1.62 -9.35
N TYR A 166 0.19 0.89 -10.45
CA TYR A 166 0.08 1.43 -11.80
C TYR A 166 -1.37 1.86 -12.10
N ARG A 167 -2.36 1.01 -11.78
CA ARG A 167 -3.79 1.37 -11.85
C ARG A 167 -4.11 2.56 -10.95
N ASP A 168 -3.58 2.55 -9.72
CA ASP A 168 -3.74 3.64 -8.75
C ASP A 168 -3.16 4.97 -9.27
N ALA A 169 -2.01 4.95 -9.95
CA ALA A 169 -1.40 6.14 -10.53
C ALA A 169 -2.26 6.73 -11.65
N ILE A 170 -2.91 5.89 -12.45
CA ILE A 170 -3.88 6.35 -13.46
C ILE A 170 -5.12 6.96 -12.79
N ILE A 171 -5.72 6.28 -11.81
CA ILE A 171 -6.97 6.71 -11.16
C ILE A 171 -6.79 8.01 -10.35
N LYS A 172 -5.62 8.18 -9.72
CA LYS A 172 -5.33 9.32 -8.83
C LYS A 172 -4.89 10.58 -9.59
N CYS A 173 -4.60 10.50 -10.90
CA CYS A 173 -4.38 11.67 -11.73
C CYS A 173 -5.73 12.24 -12.18
N LEU A 174 -6.18 13.32 -11.53
CA LEU A 174 -7.47 13.97 -11.76
C LEU A 174 -7.24 15.42 -12.20
N GLY A 175 -7.89 15.83 -13.29
CA GLY A 175 -7.49 17.02 -14.06
C GLY A 175 -6.48 16.64 -15.15
N ASP A 176 -6.35 17.45 -16.20
CA ASP A 176 -5.63 17.08 -17.42
C ASP A 176 -4.17 16.63 -17.16
N CYS A 177 -3.98 15.30 -17.14
CA CYS A 177 -2.69 14.63 -16.97
C CYS A 177 -2.10 14.03 -18.28
N PRO A 178 -2.25 14.62 -19.49
CA PRO A 178 -1.82 13.95 -20.72
C PRO A 178 -0.30 13.67 -20.74
N HIS A 179 0.49 14.58 -20.15
CA HIS A 179 1.93 14.37 -19.98
C HIS A 179 2.23 13.19 -19.04
N PHE A 180 1.58 13.11 -17.88
CA PHE A 180 1.81 12.00 -16.95
C PHE A 180 1.34 10.66 -17.51
N TYR A 181 0.21 10.62 -18.22
CA TYR A 181 -0.23 9.40 -18.93
C TYR A 181 0.75 8.97 -20.02
N SER A 182 1.33 9.90 -20.79
CA SER A 182 2.39 9.58 -21.75
C SER A 182 3.61 8.94 -21.07
N VAL A 183 4.00 9.44 -19.89
CA VAL A 183 5.10 8.87 -19.11
C VAL A 183 4.76 7.50 -18.49
N LEU A 184 3.51 7.29 -18.05
CA LEU A 184 3.02 5.97 -17.62
C LEU A 184 2.95 4.97 -18.78
N THR A 185 2.59 5.40 -20.00
CA THR A 185 2.68 4.56 -21.21
C THR A 185 4.12 4.20 -21.54
N GLU A 186 5.08 5.11 -21.36
CA GLU A 186 6.50 4.80 -21.51
C GLU A 186 7.01 3.80 -20.45
N PHE A 187 6.53 3.93 -19.20
CA PHE A 187 6.78 2.96 -18.15
C PHE A 187 6.21 1.58 -18.52
N LYS A 188 4.93 1.49 -18.88
CA LYS A 188 4.27 0.25 -19.33
C LYS A 188 5.09 -0.45 -20.42
N ARG A 189 5.43 0.28 -21.48
CA ARG A 189 6.19 -0.25 -22.62
C ARG A 189 7.58 -0.78 -22.22
N LYS A 190 8.21 -0.22 -21.19
CA LYS A 190 9.50 -0.72 -20.65
C LYS A 190 9.29 -1.93 -19.75
N PHE A 191 8.32 -1.85 -18.84
CA PHE A 191 7.96 -2.93 -17.94
C PHE A 191 7.65 -4.23 -18.72
N GLU A 192 6.76 -4.14 -19.71
CA GLU A 192 6.40 -5.27 -20.59
C GLU A 192 7.60 -5.77 -21.40
N LYS A 193 8.34 -4.87 -22.06
CA LYS A 193 9.51 -5.27 -22.87
C LYS A 193 10.59 -5.95 -22.04
N ASP A 194 10.89 -5.41 -20.88
CA ASP A 194 12.01 -5.84 -20.04
C ASP A 194 11.65 -7.09 -19.23
N LEU A 195 10.37 -7.30 -18.87
CA LEU A 195 9.96 -8.33 -17.91
C LEU A 195 9.03 -9.42 -18.45
N SER A 196 8.13 -9.14 -19.41
CA SER A 196 7.21 -10.16 -19.95
C SER A 196 7.90 -11.42 -20.51
N PRO A 197 9.11 -11.37 -21.11
CA PRO A 197 9.83 -12.58 -21.55
C PRO A 197 10.08 -13.59 -20.42
N TYR A 198 10.20 -13.14 -19.17
CA TYR A 198 10.44 -14.04 -18.04
C TYR A 198 9.19 -14.80 -17.56
N THR A 199 7.99 -14.44 -18.02
CA THR A 199 6.74 -15.15 -17.67
C THR A 199 6.72 -16.61 -18.11
N GLU A 200 7.53 -16.95 -19.12
CA GLU A 200 7.65 -18.32 -19.65
C GLU A 200 8.80 -19.11 -19.00
N THR A 201 9.87 -18.41 -18.57
CA THR A 201 11.10 -19.03 -18.09
C THR A 201 11.24 -19.06 -16.57
N SER A 202 10.72 -18.06 -15.85
CA SER A 202 10.75 -18.01 -14.39
C SER A 202 9.66 -18.91 -13.79
N ILE A 203 9.99 -19.56 -12.68
CA ILE A 203 9.11 -20.33 -11.81
C ILE A 203 8.26 -19.38 -10.95
N SER A 204 8.83 -18.29 -10.44
CA SER A 204 8.15 -17.34 -9.54
C SER A 204 7.27 -16.29 -10.24
N CYS A 205 7.47 -16.05 -11.54
CA CYS A 205 6.80 -15.00 -12.31
C CYS A 205 5.74 -15.49 -13.33
N LYS A 206 5.21 -16.72 -13.21
CA LYS A 206 4.38 -17.40 -14.26
C LYS A 206 3.00 -16.79 -14.58
N ASN A 207 2.63 -15.63 -14.02
CA ASN A 207 1.32 -15.03 -14.26
C ASN A 207 1.39 -13.95 -15.35
N LYS A 208 1.13 -14.33 -16.61
CA LYS A 208 1.17 -13.43 -17.78
C LYS A 208 0.27 -12.19 -17.65
N GLU A 209 -0.95 -12.34 -17.11
CA GLU A 209 -1.92 -11.26 -16.97
C GLU A 209 -1.40 -10.09 -16.11
N LEU A 210 -0.54 -10.36 -15.13
CA LEU A 210 0.05 -9.32 -14.28
C LEU A 210 1.21 -8.57 -14.93
N PHE A 211 1.78 -9.09 -16.03
CA PHE A 211 2.81 -8.40 -16.80
C PHE A 211 2.22 -7.52 -17.92
N GLU A 212 0.98 -7.79 -18.34
CA GLU A 212 0.23 -6.96 -19.30
C GLU A 212 -0.48 -5.81 -18.57
N LEU A 213 0.15 -4.63 -18.55
CA LEU A 213 -0.41 -3.50 -17.81
C LEU A 213 -1.58 -2.87 -18.59
N PRO A 214 -2.72 -2.56 -17.97
CA PRO A 214 -3.91 -2.09 -18.68
C PRO A 214 -3.70 -0.68 -19.27
N ASP A 215 -4.35 -0.37 -20.39
CA ASP A 215 -4.32 0.98 -20.92
C ASP A 215 -5.12 1.95 -20.05
N TYR A 216 -4.66 3.20 -19.93
CA TYR A 216 -5.28 4.20 -19.05
C TYR A 216 -6.78 4.39 -19.33
N GLY A 217 -7.19 4.36 -20.60
CA GLY A 217 -8.60 4.46 -20.99
C GLY A 217 -9.46 3.30 -20.47
N VAL A 218 -8.89 2.08 -20.37
CA VAL A 218 -9.56 0.91 -19.79
C VAL A 218 -9.69 1.09 -18.28
N VAL A 219 -8.58 1.44 -17.59
CA VAL A 219 -8.58 1.66 -16.13
C VAL A 219 -9.57 2.75 -15.71
N ILE A 220 -9.61 3.88 -16.43
CA ILE A 220 -10.54 4.98 -16.16
C ILE A 220 -12.01 4.57 -16.42
N LYS A 221 -12.27 3.74 -17.44
CA LYS A 221 -13.62 3.21 -17.71
C LYS A 221 -14.08 2.24 -16.62
N GLU A 222 -13.20 1.35 -16.18
CA GLU A 222 -13.46 0.41 -15.08
C GLU A 222 -13.72 1.15 -13.76
N ASP A 223 -12.83 2.07 -13.37
CA ASP A 223 -12.97 2.85 -12.12
C ASP A 223 -14.27 3.68 -12.11
N LYS A 224 -14.62 4.35 -13.22
CA LYS A 224 -15.93 5.01 -13.36
C LYS A 224 -17.10 4.05 -13.20
N SER A 225 -17.03 2.86 -13.79
CA SER A 225 -18.07 1.83 -13.68
C SER A 225 -18.22 1.31 -12.25
N VAL A 226 -17.12 1.03 -11.57
CA VAL A 226 -17.09 0.61 -10.16
C VAL A 226 -17.64 1.71 -9.25
N LYS A 227 -17.29 2.98 -9.48
CA LYS A 227 -17.84 4.13 -8.75
C LYS A 227 -19.36 4.26 -8.95
N ILE A 228 -19.85 4.10 -10.18
CA ILE A 228 -21.29 4.10 -10.48
C ILE A 228 -21.98 2.95 -9.73
N ILE A 229 -21.52 1.71 -9.89
CA ILE A 229 -22.11 0.53 -9.23
C ILE A 229 -22.15 0.74 -7.72
N ARG A 230 -21.02 1.11 -7.09
CA ARG A 230 -20.95 1.34 -5.64
C ARG A 230 -21.93 2.41 -5.18
N ASN A 231 -22.00 3.54 -5.89
CA ASN A 231 -22.91 4.63 -5.54
C ASN A 231 -24.38 4.22 -5.73
N THR A 232 -24.70 3.46 -6.79
CA THR A 232 -26.04 2.91 -7.01
C THR A 232 -26.42 1.87 -5.96
N SER A 233 -25.51 0.97 -5.57
CA SER A 233 -25.73 0.02 -4.49
C SER A 233 -26.04 0.72 -3.16
N ILE A 234 -25.27 1.77 -2.82
CA ILE A 234 -25.54 2.59 -1.62
C ILE A 234 -26.92 3.27 -1.74
N LEU A 235 -27.22 3.88 -2.89
CA LEU A 235 -28.47 4.60 -3.12
C LEU A 235 -29.72 3.70 -3.13
N VAL A 236 -29.60 2.42 -3.50
CA VAL A 236 -30.72 1.46 -3.56
C VAL A 236 -30.87 0.67 -2.27
N LEU A 237 -29.78 0.18 -1.67
CA LEU A 237 -29.87 -0.63 -0.44
C LEU A 237 -30.36 0.20 0.76
N PHE A 238 -29.88 1.44 0.92
CA PHE A 238 -30.23 2.28 2.08
C PHE A 238 -31.74 2.56 2.22
N PRO A 239 -32.48 3.00 1.17
CA PRO A 239 -33.94 3.17 1.28
C PRO A 239 -34.69 1.83 1.34
N VAL A 240 -34.22 0.76 0.69
CA VAL A 240 -34.87 -0.56 0.78
C VAL A 240 -34.79 -1.12 2.20
N PHE A 241 -33.63 -1.03 2.86
CA PHE A 241 -33.51 -1.37 4.28
C PHE A 241 -34.37 -0.48 5.17
N GLY A 242 -34.46 0.83 4.88
CA GLY A 242 -35.36 1.75 5.58
C GLY A 242 -36.84 1.33 5.48
N VAL A 243 -37.32 0.98 4.29
CA VAL A 243 -38.71 0.50 4.08
C VAL A 243 -38.94 -0.85 4.78
N ILE A 244 -38.01 -1.80 4.68
CA ILE A 244 -38.12 -3.10 5.36
C ILE A 244 -38.15 -2.92 6.89
N PHE A 245 -37.29 -2.06 7.44
CA PHE A 245 -37.26 -1.72 8.86
C PHE A 245 -38.61 -1.12 9.30
N MET A 246 -39.11 -0.10 8.58
CA MET A 246 -40.41 0.51 8.86
C MET A 246 -41.58 -0.50 8.78
N LEU A 247 -41.52 -1.48 7.88
CA LEU A 247 -42.53 -2.56 7.81
C LEU A 247 -42.46 -3.51 9.00
N ILE A 248 -41.27 -3.92 9.44
CA ILE A 248 -41.07 -4.81 10.60
C ILE A 248 -41.54 -4.15 11.91
N PHE A 249 -41.24 -2.86 12.09
CA PHE A 249 -41.62 -2.10 13.29
C PHE A 249 -42.99 -1.41 13.18
N SER A 250 -43.74 -1.61 12.09
CA SER A 250 -45.14 -1.20 12.03
C SER A 250 -46.01 -2.19 12.80
N ASP A 251 -46.70 -1.72 13.86
CA ASP A 251 -47.57 -2.52 14.74
C ASP A 251 -48.66 -3.33 14.01
N LYS A 252 -48.91 -3.02 12.74
CA LYS A 252 -49.83 -3.72 11.84
C LYS A 252 -49.47 -5.19 11.54
N LEU A 253 -48.21 -5.62 11.74
CA LEU A 253 -47.79 -7.02 11.51
C LEU A 253 -47.87 -7.92 12.75
N ILE A 254 -47.94 -7.34 13.96
CA ILE A 254 -48.10 -8.07 15.23
C ILE A 254 -49.30 -9.04 15.24
N PRO A 255 -50.51 -8.70 14.74
CA PRO A 255 -51.62 -9.65 14.74
C PRO A 255 -51.43 -10.83 13.76
N ILE A 256 -50.66 -10.65 12.69
CA ILE A 256 -50.45 -11.72 11.68
C ILE A 256 -49.48 -12.78 12.23
N SER A 257 -48.40 -12.37 12.92
CA SER A 257 -47.45 -13.31 13.53
C SER A 257 -48.11 -14.16 14.61
N GLN A 258 -49.02 -13.60 15.41
CA GLN A 258 -49.83 -14.35 16.38
C GLN A 258 -50.71 -15.41 15.70
N GLN A 259 -51.43 -15.08 14.63
CA GLN A 259 -52.28 -16.03 13.90
C GLN A 259 -51.49 -17.19 13.27
N VAL A 260 -50.29 -16.93 12.75
CA VAL A 260 -49.41 -17.98 12.20
C VAL A 260 -48.88 -18.89 13.31
N LEU A 261 -48.44 -18.32 14.44
CA LEU A 261 -47.92 -19.07 15.57
C LEU A 261 -49.00 -19.95 16.25
N GLU A 262 -50.25 -19.47 16.30
CA GLU A 262 -51.40 -20.25 16.79
C GLU A 262 -51.72 -21.43 15.85
N LYS A 263 -51.68 -21.23 14.53
CA LYS A 263 -51.83 -22.32 13.54
C LYS A 263 -50.75 -23.39 13.71
N ILE A 264 -49.48 -22.98 13.85
CA ILE A 264 -48.36 -23.92 14.07
C ILE A 264 -48.55 -24.71 15.37
N LYS A 265 -48.98 -24.06 16.46
CA LYS A 265 -49.31 -24.75 17.73
C LYS A 265 -50.46 -25.76 17.56
N ARG A 266 -51.54 -25.42 16.84
CA ARG A 266 -52.63 -26.38 16.56
C ARG A 266 -52.15 -27.60 15.79
N THR A 267 -51.35 -27.41 14.72
CA THR A 267 -50.79 -28.52 13.95
C THR A 267 -49.86 -29.40 14.79
N LYS A 268 -49.02 -28.80 15.66
CA LYS A 268 -48.18 -29.57 16.60
C LYS A 268 -49.02 -30.39 17.58
N ASN A 269 -50.07 -29.80 18.16
CA ASN A 269 -50.91 -30.50 19.14
C ASN A 269 -51.74 -31.64 18.51
N MET A 270 -52.11 -31.52 17.22
CA MET A 270 -52.70 -32.64 16.47
C MET A 270 -51.70 -33.79 16.22
N LEU A 271 -50.42 -33.49 16.01
CA LEU A 271 -49.40 -34.50 15.71
C LEU A 271 -48.99 -35.33 16.95
N PHE A 272 -49.05 -34.75 18.14
CA PHE A 272 -48.65 -35.39 19.41
C PHE A 272 -49.85 -35.79 20.31
N GLY A 273 -51.09 -35.64 19.82
CA GLY A 273 -52.32 -35.78 20.63
C GLY A 273 -52.91 -37.19 20.74
N ALA A 274 -52.24 -38.23 20.26
CA ALA A 274 -52.75 -39.60 20.23
C ALA A 274 -51.85 -40.58 21.02
N GLY A 275 -51.98 -40.61 22.35
CA GLY A 275 -51.26 -41.57 23.21
C GLY A 275 -51.50 -41.37 24.72
N GLU A 276 -52.06 -42.39 25.37
CA GLU A 276 -52.30 -42.49 26.83
C GLU A 276 -51.61 -43.76 27.40
N LYS A 277 -51.31 -43.91 28.71
CA LYS A 277 -51.66 -43.10 29.90
C LYS A 277 -50.59 -43.21 31.01
N SER A 278 -50.71 -42.31 32.01
CA SER A 278 -50.42 -42.43 33.46
C SER A 278 -49.59 -43.60 34.03
N ASN A 279 -48.70 -43.24 34.97
CA ASN A 279 -48.75 -43.79 36.34
C ASN A 279 -48.41 -42.68 37.37
N ASP A 280 -48.97 -42.80 38.57
CA ASP A 280 -49.14 -41.73 39.58
C ASP A 280 -47.99 -41.52 40.58
N LEU A 281 -48.12 -40.45 41.39
CA LEU A 281 -47.50 -40.19 42.71
C LEU A 281 -45.99 -39.84 42.71
N LEU A 282 -45.48 -38.86 43.47
CA LEU A 282 -45.99 -38.18 44.68
C LEU A 282 -45.91 -36.64 44.60
N SER A 283 -46.82 -35.98 45.32
CA SER A 283 -46.76 -34.57 45.70
C SER A 283 -45.80 -34.33 46.88
N TYR A 284 -45.08 -33.21 46.89
CA TYR A 284 -44.89 -32.43 48.13
C TYR A 284 -44.69 -30.94 47.83
N THR A 285 -45.43 -30.13 48.58
CA THR A 285 -45.39 -28.66 48.60
C THR A 285 -44.32 -28.15 49.57
N SER A 286 -43.98 -26.86 49.42
CA SER A 286 -43.56 -25.91 50.45
C SER A 286 -42.24 -25.23 50.14
N ASP A 287 -42.30 -23.90 50.22
CA ASP A 287 -41.21 -22.99 50.58
C ASP A 287 -40.35 -23.60 51.72
N ASN A 288 -39.05 -23.34 51.84
CA ASN A 288 -38.58 -22.02 52.25
C ASN A 288 -37.03 -21.91 52.18
N ASP A 289 -36.53 -20.67 52.18
CA ASP A 289 -35.23 -20.19 52.65
C ASP A 289 -33.97 -21.09 52.66
N ASN A 290 -32.99 -20.65 51.85
CA ASN A 290 -31.75 -19.98 52.30
C ASN A 290 -30.70 -20.72 53.17
N ILE A 291 -29.44 -20.28 52.99
CA ILE A 291 -28.24 -20.48 53.84
C ILE A 291 -27.36 -21.72 53.58
N PHE A 292 -26.10 -21.38 53.26
CA PHE A 292 -24.83 -22.10 53.34
C PHE A 292 -24.70 -23.25 54.35
N GLY A 293 -23.97 -24.30 53.95
CA GLY A 293 -23.34 -25.29 54.82
C GLY A 293 -22.20 -26.00 54.08
N ASP A 294 -20.98 -25.89 54.61
CA ASP A 294 -19.74 -26.42 54.00
C ASP A 294 -19.48 -27.92 54.31
N HIS A 295 -18.49 -28.51 53.61
CA HIS A 295 -17.81 -29.79 53.89
C HIS A 295 -18.70 -31.07 53.77
N GLU A 296 -18.20 -32.26 53.40
CA GLU A 296 -16.86 -32.69 52.96
C GLU A 296 -16.92 -33.90 52.01
N GLU A 297 -16.03 -33.88 51.02
CA GLU A 297 -15.18 -34.97 50.54
C GLU A 297 -15.45 -36.43 51.03
N TYR A 298 -15.73 -37.34 50.09
CA TYR A 298 -15.10 -38.68 50.09
C TYR A 298 -14.81 -39.15 48.66
N SER A 299 -13.55 -39.51 48.43
CA SER A 299 -13.05 -40.06 47.17
C SER A 299 -13.12 -41.59 47.17
N ILE A 300 -13.53 -42.19 46.05
CA ILE A 300 -13.35 -43.64 45.81
C ILE A 300 -12.65 -43.86 44.46
N SER A 301 -11.56 -44.62 44.56
CA SER A 301 -10.58 -45.03 43.56
C SER A 301 -10.84 -46.50 43.16
N TYR A 302 -10.34 -47.12 42.09
CA TYR A 302 -9.62 -46.74 40.86
C TYR A 302 -9.55 -48.01 39.95
N TYR A 303 -9.01 -47.89 38.72
CA TYR A 303 -8.52 -48.98 37.84
C TYR A 303 -9.58 -49.95 37.26
N SER A 304 -9.42 -50.64 36.12
CA SER A 304 -8.56 -50.56 34.91
C SER A 304 -8.68 -51.94 34.23
N VAL A 305 -8.61 -52.04 32.90
CA VAL A 305 -7.60 -52.87 32.18
C VAL A 305 -7.87 -52.88 30.67
N ARG A 306 -6.98 -52.18 29.97
CA ARG A 306 -6.42 -52.40 28.61
C ARG A 306 -6.55 -53.83 28.06
N ASN A 307 -6.79 -54.06 26.77
CA ASN A 307 -5.80 -54.20 25.67
C ASN A 307 -6.49 -55.08 24.58
N TYR A 308 -6.06 -55.19 23.31
CA TYR A 308 -4.87 -54.69 22.60
C TYR A 308 -5.30 -54.05 21.28
#